data_AF-A0A1M5KAB0-F1
#
_entry.id   AF-A0A1M5KAB0-F1
#
_cell.length_a   1.000
_cell.length_b   1.000
_cell.length_c   1.000
_cell.angle_alpha   90.00
_cell.angle_beta   90.00
_cell.angle_gamma   90.00
#
_symmetry.space_group_name_H-M   'P 1'
#
loop_
_entity.id
_entity.type
_entity.pdbx_description
1 polymer ?
#
loop_
_entity_poly.entity_id
_entity_poly.type
_entity_poly.pdbx_seq_one_letter_code
_entity_poly.pdbx_strand_id
1 'polypeptide(L)'
;MVLGVLDLIPKETNKWYVVIKVEREIVKKIEISSRTQETYKFNFSNNVVEVEVKDGAVRMKEMNKIICPDSICSEAGWIKEYYEADVCMPNKIIVSFERIS
;
A
#
# COMPACT_ATOMS: atom_id res chain seq x y z
N MET A 1 -2.83 43.42 -27.84
CA MET A 1 -2.19 42.09 -27.81
C MET A 1 -1.89 41.78 -26.35
N VAL A 2 -2.90 41.30 -25.60
CA VAL A 2 -2.72 40.93 -24.19
C VAL A 2 -2.44 39.43 -24.21
N LEU A 3 -1.18 39.05 -23.91
CA LEU A 3 -0.81 37.65 -23.75
C LEU A 3 -1.59 37.09 -22.57
N GLY A 4 -2.62 36.31 -22.87
CA GLY A 4 -3.30 35.47 -21.90
C GLY A 4 -2.33 34.42 -21.40
N VAL A 5 -1.80 34.62 -20.21
CA VAL A 5 -1.13 33.57 -19.45
C VAL A 5 -2.26 32.67 -18.94
N LEU A 6 -2.72 31.77 -19.81
CA LEU A 6 -3.70 30.75 -19.46
C LEU A 6 -2.98 29.74 -18.56
N ASP A 7 -3.12 29.98 -17.26
CA ASP A 7 -3.14 28.99 -16.19
C ASP A 7 -2.30 27.73 -16.43
N LEU A 8 -0.99 27.85 -16.23
CA LEU A 8 -0.17 26.71 -15.80
C LEU A 8 -0.46 26.43 -14.31
N ILE A 9 -1.71 26.14 -13.97
CA ILE A 9 -2.05 25.53 -12.69
C ILE A 9 -1.68 24.05 -12.84
N PRO A 10 -0.66 23.52 -12.14
CA PRO A 10 -0.44 22.09 -12.12
C PRO A 10 -1.73 21.46 -11.60
N LYS A 11 -2.41 20.72 -12.47
CA LYS A 11 -3.60 19.96 -12.12
C LYS A 11 -3.15 18.94 -11.08
N GLU A 12 -3.34 19.23 -9.79
CA GLU A 12 -3.07 18.29 -8.72
C GLU A 12 -3.93 17.04 -8.98
N THR A 13 -3.29 16.02 -9.52
CA THR A 13 -3.93 14.73 -9.69
C THR A 13 -3.98 14.11 -8.29
N ASN A 14 -5.17 14.05 -7.70
CA ASN A 14 -5.42 13.31 -6.47
C ASN A 14 -5.10 11.82 -6.69
N LYS A 15 -3.83 11.47 -6.49
CA LYS A 15 -3.34 10.10 -6.64
C LYS A 15 -3.47 9.38 -5.30
N TRP A 16 -3.93 8.14 -5.38
CA TRP A 16 -3.99 7.23 -4.25
C TRP A 16 -2.79 6.30 -4.28
N TYR A 17 -2.26 6.03 -3.10
CA TYR A 17 -1.12 5.16 -2.90
C TYR A 17 -1.49 4.03 -1.94
N VAL A 18 -1.02 2.81 -2.21
CA VAL A 18 -0.83 1.83 -1.15
C VAL A 18 0.42 2.26 -0.39
N VAL A 19 0.28 2.48 0.92
CA VAL A 19 1.38 2.79 1.81
C VAL A 19 1.60 1.62 2.74
N ILE A 20 2.84 1.12 2.77
CA ILE A 20 3.26 0.05 3.67
C ILE A 20 4.09 0.70 4.77
N LYS A 21 3.61 0.58 6.01
CA LYS A 21 4.32 1.05 7.20
C LYS A 21 4.77 -0.12 8.04
N VAL A 22 6.02 -0.07 8.50
CA VAL A 22 6.61 -1.03 9.45
C VAL A 22 7.10 -0.22 10.63
N GLU A 23 6.63 -0.55 11.83
CA GLU A 23 6.98 0.22 13.05
C GLU A 23 6.74 1.74 12.93
N ARG A 24 5.69 2.14 12.20
CA ARG A 24 5.30 3.53 11.87
C ARG A 24 6.14 4.23 10.80
N GLU A 25 7.21 3.61 10.32
CA GLU A 25 7.99 4.14 9.21
C GLU A 25 7.42 3.69 7.87
N ILE A 26 7.32 4.62 6.91
CA ILE A 26 6.88 4.28 5.55
C ILE A 26 8.05 3.60 4.84
N VAL A 27 7.94 2.30 4.63
CA VAL A 27 8.96 1.52 3.90
C VAL A 27 8.65 1.46 2.40
N LYS A 28 7.39 1.65 2.01
CA LYS A 28 6.99 1.65 0.60
C LYS A 28 5.74 2.48 0.33
N LYS A 29 5.72 3.07 -0.86
CA LYS A 29 4.56 3.74 -1.48
C LYS A 29 4.39 3.18 -2.88
N ILE A 30 3.19 2.75 -3.24
CA ILE A 30 2.87 2.17 -4.55
C ILE A 30 1.71 2.98 -5.13
N GLU A 31 1.92 3.65 -6.26
CA GLU A 31 0.85 4.37 -6.94
C GLU A 31 -0.18 3.37 -7.48
N ILE A 32 -1.46 3.57 -7.12
CA ILE A 32 -2.53 2.67 -7.52
C ILE A 32 -3.15 3.16 -8.82
N SER A 33 -3.22 2.25 -9.78
CA SER A 33 -4.03 2.38 -10.98
C SER A 33 -4.82 1.09 -11.20
N SER A 34 -5.85 1.15 -12.04
CA SER A 34 -6.62 -0.03 -12.45
C SER A 34 -5.79 -1.08 -13.21
N ARG A 35 -4.53 -0.75 -13.58
CA ARG A 35 -3.60 -1.64 -14.29
C ARG A 35 -2.43 -2.09 -13.42
N THR A 36 -2.35 -1.65 -12.17
CA THR A 36 -1.25 -2.02 -11.28
C THR A 36 -1.37 -3.50 -10.92
N GLN A 37 -0.37 -4.28 -11.31
CA GLN A 37 -0.21 -5.70 -10.98
C GLN A 37 1.24 -5.93 -10.55
N GLU A 38 1.49 -5.88 -9.25
CA GLU A 38 2.84 -5.95 -8.70
C GLU A 38 2.81 -6.70 -7.36
N THR A 39 3.85 -7.50 -7.10
CA THR A 39 4.11 -8.04 -5.76
C THR A 39 5.35 -7.38 -5.20
N TYR A 40 5.18 -6.62 -4.12
CA TYR A 40 6.27 -6.03 -3.39
C TYR A 40 6.78 -7.00 -2.33
N LYS A 41 8.11 -7.15 -2.25
CA LYS A 41 8.77 -8.01 -1.27
C LYS A 41 9.75 -7.20 -0.44
N PHE A 42 9.79 -7.44 0.86
CA PHE A 42 10.77 -6.85 1.75
C PHE A 42 11.16 -7.81 2.87
N ASN A 43 12.38 -7.65 3.39
CA ASN A 43 12.88 -8.48 4.49
C ASN A 43 12.40 -7.91 5.83
N PHE A 44 11.88 -8.78 6.68
CA PHE A 44 11.48 -8.47 8.05
C PHE A 44 11.81 -9.66 8.97
N SER A 45 12.56 -9.42 10.04
CA SER A 45 12.91 -10.45 11.04
C SER A 45 13.44 -11.77 10.40
N ASN A 46 14.40 -11.67 9.47
CA ASN A 46 14.98 -12.78 8.70
C ASN A 46 13.99 -13.57 7.82
N ASN A 47 12.80 -13.03 7.58
CA ASN A 47 11.80 -13.59 6.67
C ASN A 47 11.46 -12.59 5.57
N VAL A 48 10.84 -13.08 4.50
CA VAL A 48 10.33 -12.24 3.41
C VAL A 48 8.84 -12.00 3.62
N VAL A 49 8.44 -10.74 3.62
CA VAL A 49 7.03 -10.32 3.58
C VAL A 49 6.69 -9.96 2.14
N GLU A 50 5.55 -10.45 1.66
CA GLU A 50 5.05 -10.14 0.33
C GLU A 50 3.70 -9.42 0.43
N VAL A 51 3.57 -8.29 -0.29
CA VAL A 51 2.33 -7.54 -0.45
C VAL A 51 1.99 -7.52 -1.93
N GLU A 52 0.81 -8.02 -2.27
CA GLU A 52 0.35 -8.12 -3.65
C GLU A 52 -0.67 -7.01 -3.94
N VAL A 53 -0.43 -6.25 -5.01
CA VAL A 53 -1.35 -5.24 -5.53
C VAL A 53 -1.86 -5.74 -6.88
N LYS A 54 -3.18 -5.80 -7.05
CA LYS A 54 -3.82 -6.25 -8.28
C LYS A 54 -5.18 -5.58 -8.47
N ASP A 55 -5.42 -5.03 -9.65
CA ASP A 55 -6.72 -4.47 -10.08
C ASP A 55 -7.29 -3.43 -9.08
N GLY A 56 -6.40 -2.63 -8.51
CA GLY A 56 -6.73 -1.60 -7.50
C GLY A 56 -6.96 -2.13 -6.08
N ALA A 57 -6.84 -3.43 -5.85
CA ALA A 57 -6.89 -4.06 -4.54
C ALA A 57 -5.47 -4.41 -4.04
N VAL A 58 -5.33 -4.59 -2.73
CA VAL A 58 -4.08 -5.03 -2.10
C VAL A 58 -4.34 -6.10 -1.05
N ARG A 59 -3.38 -7.01 -0.85
CA ARG A 59 -3.39 -7.97 0.25
C ARG A 59 -1.98 -8.27 0.75
N MET A 60 -1.83 -8.55 2.04
CA MET A 60 -0.65 -9.26 2.53
C MET A 60 -0.74 -10.75 2.18
N LYS A 61 0.35 -11.34 1.71
CA LYS A 61 0.43 -12.80 1.53
C LYS A 61 0.87 -13.46 2.84
N GLU A 62 0.61 -14.76 2.93
CA GLU A 62 0.97 -15.56 4.09
C GLU A 62 2.47 -15.45 4.40
N MET A 63 2.77 -15.25 5.68
CA MET A 63 4.12 -15.19 6.23
C MET A 63 4.44 -16.47 6.99
N ASN A 64 5.72 -16.64 7.35
CA ASN A 64 6.13 -17.74 8.23
C ASN A 64 5.36 -17.68 9.57
N LYS A 65 4.68 -18.78 9.93
CA LYS A 65 3.88 -18.92 11.15
C LYS A 65 4.68 -18.74 12.45
N ILE A 66 6.01 -18.88 12.41
CA ILE A 66 6.88 -18.60 13.56
C ILE A 66 6.84 -17.11 13.92
N ILE A 67 6.76 -16.22 12.92
CA ILE A 67 6.74 -14.76 13.12
C ILE A 67 5.34 -14.15 13.00
N CYS A 68 4.40 -14.85 12.36
CA CYS A 68 3.00 -14.42 12.25
C CYS A 68 2.07 -15.60 12.54
N PRO A 69 1.99 -16.03 13.82
CA PRO A 69 1.20 -17.20 14.19
C PRO A 69 -0.28 -17.03 13.86
N ASP A 70 -0.80 -15.81 14.04
CA ASP A 70 -2.22 -15.53 13.89
C ASP A 70 -2.64 -15.47 12.41
N SER A 71 -1.76 -15.03 11.51
CA SER A 71 -2.02 -14.93 10.05
C SER A 71 -3.28 -14.18 9.64
N ILE A 72 -3.90 -13.44 10.56
CA ILE A 72 -5.16 -12.70 10.37
C ILE A 72 -5.07 -11.77 9.16
N CYS A 73 -3.95 -11.06 8.98
CA CYS A 73 -3.74 -10.17 7.85
C CYS A 73 -3.79 -10.90 6.50
N SER A 74 -3.12 -12.05 6.39
CA SER A 74 -3.16 -12.85 5.15
C SER A 74 -4.49 -13.56 4.92
N GLU A 75 -5.21 -13.90 5.99
CA GLU A 75 -6.53 -14.53 5.91
C GLU A 75 -7.65 -13.54 5.58
N ALA A 76 -7.50 -12.26 5.98
CA ALA A 76 -8.43 -11.18 5.64
C ALA A 76 -8.53 -10.98 4.11
N GLY A 77 -7.46 -11.27 3.38
CA GLY A 77 -7.46 -11.27 1.92
C GLY A 77 -7.37 -9.87 1.33
N TRP A 78 -8.18 -9.60 0.31
CA TRP A 78 -8.09 -8.37 -0.47
C TRP A 78 -8.86 -7.22 0.19
N ILE A 79 -8.18 -6.09 0.37
CA ILE A 79 -8.80 -4.79 0.63
C ILE A 79 -8.77 -3.96 -0.65
N LYS A 80 -9.78 -3.13 -0.87
CA LYS A 80 -9.95 -2.35 -2.10
C LYS A 80 -10.44 -0.92 -1.86
N GLU A 81 -11.12 -0.70 -0.74
CA GLU A 81 -11.70 0.59 -0.42
C GLU A 81 -10.70 1.47 0.33
N TYR A 82 -10.72 2.77 0.05
CA TYR A 82 -9.73 3.74 0.57
C TYR A 82 -9.75 3.93 2.10
N TYR A 83 -10.80 3.45 2.76
CA TYR A 83 -10.94 3.48 4.22
C TYR A 83 -10.53 2.16 4.88
N GLU A 84 -10.24 1.12 4.10
CA GLU A 84 -9.76 -0.16 4.60
C GLU A 84 -8.26 -0.13 4.89
N ALA A 85 -7.84 -0.96 5.83
CA ALA A 85 -6.45 -1.21 6.13
C ALA A 85 -6.25 -2.68 6.50
N ASP A 86 -5.15 -3.26 6.03
CA ASP A 86 -4.69 -4.59 6.40
C ASP A 86 -3.60 -4.43 7.47
N VAL A 87 -3.82 -5.02 8.64
CA VAL A 87 -3.04 -4.77 9.86
C VAL A 87 -2.49 -6.07 10.40
N CYS A 88 -1.17 -6.23 10.34
CA CYS A 88 -0.45 -7.29 11.02
C CYS A 88 0.01 -6.80 12.39
N MET A 89 -0.82 -7.02 13.41
CA MET A 89 -0.56 -6.55 14.77
C MET A 89 0.75 -7.10 15.38
N PRO A 90 1.10 -8.40 15.27
CA PRO A 90 2.34 -8.92 15.85
C PRO A 90 3.61 -8.27 15.29
N ASN A 91 3.60 -7.95 13.98
CA ASN A 91 4.76 -7.40 13.27
C ASN A 91 4.68 -5.88 13.08
N LYS A 92 3.65 -5.22 13.61
CA LYS A 92 3.38 -3.77 13.47
C LYS A 92 3.45 -3.30 12.01
N ILE A 93 2.93 -4.12 11.09
CA ILE A 93 2.84 -3.80 9.67
C ILE A 93 1.43 -3.30 9.39
N ILE A 94 1.33 -2.16 8.71
CA ILE A 94 0.06 -1.59 8.26
C ILE A 94 0.16 -1.36 6.76
N VAL A 95 -0.81 -1.88 6.03
CA VAL A 95 -1.01 -1.63 4.59
C VAL A 95 -2.32 -0.85 4.45
N SER A 96 -2.25 0.37 3.94
CA SER A 96 -3.42 1.26 3.84
C SER A 96 -3.38 2.10 2.57
N PHE A 97 -4.54 2.66 2.22
CA PHE A 97 -4.65 3.63 1.14
C PHE A 97 -4.44 5.04 1.67
N GLU A 98 -3.56 5.83 1.07
CA GLU A 98 -3.32 7.22 1.45
C GLU A 98 -3.26 8.15 0.24
N ARG A 99 -3.77 9.37 0.42
CA ARG A 99 -3.46 10.50 -0.45
C ARG A 99 -2.20 11.15 0.07
N ILE A 100 -1.18 11.17 -0.77
CA ILE A 100 0.07 11.86 -0.44
C ILE A 100 0.06 13.14 -1.26
N SER A 101 -0.21 14.26 -0.58
CA SER A 101 -0.08 15.62 -1.10
C SER A 101 1.37 16.06 -1.05
#